data_AF-A0A416EEF9-F1
#
_entry.id   AF-A0A416EEF9-F1
#
_cell.length_a   1.000
_cell.length_b   1.000
_cell.length_c   1.000
_cell.angle_alpha   90.00
_cell.angle_beta   90.00
_cell.angle_gamma   90.00
#
_symmetry.space_group_name_H-M   'P 1'
#
loop_
_entity.id
_entity.type
_entity.pdbx_description
1 polymer ?
#
loop_
_entity_poly.entity_id
_entity_poly.type
_entity_poly.pdbx_seq_one_letter_code
_entity_poly.pdbx_strand_id
1 'polypeptide(L)'
;MKTNSGKMGPKDLLIQYVFSKRLPIFILAAVMVLELFFTLFTPEILGNFISSVESRAEVNYLIKIAGIYICCVILQQMINIFSIFMSQSIGWQAINELKNDILEHLMGSKIEYFKSVLPGEIVERIEGDTEQLLEFLSTVAIYGFPSENCIRNFLHILMSRWQAPKILPHAVRRGLFLLN
;
A
#
# COMPACT_ATOMS: atom_id res chain seq x y z
N MET A 1 -17.09 -28.23 -6.54
CA MET A 1 -17.36 -27.85 -5.12
C MET A 1 -18.63 -27.01 -5.15
N LYS A 2 -19.72 -27.42 -4.49
CA LYS A 2 -21.05 -26.80 -4.62
C LYS A 2 -21.03 -25.36 -4.08
N THR A 3 -21.07 -24.35 -4.95
CA THR A 3 -21.36 -22.98 -4.55
C THR A 3 -22.87 -22.75 -4.66
N ASN A 4 -23.44 -22.28 -3.56
CA ASN A 4 -24.85 -22.02 -3.36
C ASN A 4 -25.21 -20.75 -4.14
N SER A 5 -25.42 -20.88 -5.45
CA SER A 5 -25.69 -19.78 -6.41
C SER A 5 -27.13 -19.27 -6.30
N GLY A 6 -27.56 -18.96 -5.08
CA GLY A 6 -28.87 -18.41 -4.77
C GLY A 6 -28.72 -17.23 -3.83
N LYS A 7 -28.55 -16.02 -4.40
CA LYS A 7 -28.53 -14.70 -3.73
C LYS A 7 -27.16 -14.17 -3.25
N MET A 8 -26.08 -14.29 -4.03
CA MET A 8 -24.89 -13.46 -3.80
C MET A 8 -24.94 -12.21 -4.67
N GLY A 9 -24.80 -11.04 -4.06
CA GLY A 9 -24.70 -9.78 -4.80
C GLY A 9 -23.37 -9.71 -5.56
N PRO A 10 -23.24 -8.82 -6.57
CA PRO A 10 -22.00 -8.66 -7.34
C PRO A 10 -20.77 -8.35 -6.45
N LYS A 11 -20.99 -7.76 -5.28
CA LYS A 11 -19.96 -7.47 -4.27
C LYS A 11 -19.44 -8.73 -3.58
N ASP A 12 -20.30 -9.72 -3.34
CA ASP A 12 -19.94 -10.95 -2.63
C ASP A 12 -19.09 -11.88 -3.50
N LEU A 13 -19.29 -11.84 -4.82
CA LEU A 13 -18.47 -12.58 -5.78
C LEU A 13 -17.04 -12.03 -5.88
N LEU A 14 -16.88 -10.70 -5.92
CA LEU A 14 -15.57 -10.04 -5.90
C LEU A 14 -14.81 -10.35 -4.60
N ILE A 15 -15.50 -10.31 -3.46
CA ILE A 15 -14.92 -10.66 -2.15
C ILE A 15 -14.54 -12.15 -2.12
N GLN A 16 -15.36 -13.05 -2.66
CA GLN A 16 -15.04 -14.48 -2.63
C GLN A 16 -13.78 -14.82 -3.43
N TYR A 17 -13.59 -14.21 -4.61
CA TYR A 17 -12.43 -14.43 -5.46
C TYR A 17 -11.15 -13.78 -4.91
N VAL A 18 -11.25 -12.54 -4.43
CA VAL A 18 -10.10 -11.83 -3.85
C VAL A 18 -9.65 -12.47 -2.53
N PHE A 19 -10.58 -12.97 -1.70
CA PHE A 19 -10.26 -13.55 -0.38
C PHE A 19 -10.09 -15.07 -0.36
N SER A 20 -10.03 -15.73 -1.53
CA SER A 20 -9.81 -17.17 -1.66
C SER A 20 -8.48 -17.63 -1.02
N LYS A 21 -7.46 -16.75 -0.96
CA LYS A 21 -6.17 -17.01 -0.28
C LYS A 21 -5.83 -15.97 0.79
N ARG A 22 -6.15 -16.30 2.03
CA ARG A 22 -5.96 -15.42 3.21
C ARG A 22 -4.49 -15.21 3.62
N LEU A 23 -3.60 -16.15 3.33
CA LEU A 23 -2.20 -16.10 3.78
C LEU A 23 -1.34 -15.06 3.02
N PRO A 24 -1.37 -14.98 1.67
CA PRO A 24 -0.64 -13.94 0.92
C PRO A 24 -1.14 -12.53 1.25
N ILE A 25 -2.46 -12.37 1.47
CA ILE A 25 -3.06 -11.08 1.85
C ILE A 25 -2.55 -10.65 3.22
N PHE A 26 -2.45 -11.57 4.18
CA PHE A 26 -1.93 -11.27 5.51
C PHE A 26 -0.44 -10.89 5.47
N ILE A 27 0.36 -11.59 4.65
CA ILE A 27 1.78 -11.25 4.43
C ILE A 27 1.89 -9.87 3.79
N LEU A 28 1.11 -9.58 2.73
CA LEU A 28 1.09 -8.28 2.07
C LEU A 28 0.72 -7.18 3.08
N ALA A 29 -0.34 -7.37 3.88
CA ALA A 29 -0.74 -6.43 4.92
C ALA A 29 0.37 -6.19 5.95
N ALA A 30 1.08 -7.25 6.39
CA ALA A 30 2.19 -7.13 7.32
C ALA A 30 3.37 -6.34 6.71
N VAL A 31 3.70 -6.60 5.44
CA VAL A 31 4.76 -5.90 4.70
C VAL A 31 4.40 -4.41 4.54
N MET A 32 3.15 -4.09 4.22
CA MET A 32 2.69 -2.71 4.10
C MET A 32 2.72 -1.96 5.44
N VAL A 33 2.35 -2.64 6.54
CA VAL A 33 2.48 -2.09 7.88
C VAL A 33 3.96 -1.82 8.21
N LEU A 34 4.87 -2.72 7.84
CA LEU A 34 6.31 -2.53 8.01
C LEU A 34 6.80 -1.32 7.20
N GLU A 35 6.40 -1.20 5.94
CA GLU A 35 6.74 -0.04 5.08
C GLU A 35 6.28 1.28 5.70
N LEU A 36 5.09 1.29 6.32
CA LEU A 36 4.59 2.45 7.05
C LEU A 36 5.48 2.82 8.24
N PHE A 37 5.91 1.84 9.03
CA PHE A 37 6.84 2.09 10.15
C PHE A 37 8.15 2.71 9.66
N PHE A 38 8.73 2.19 8.57
CA PHE A 38 9.96 2.74 7.99
C PHE A 38 9.76 4.17 7.48
N THR A 39 8.63 4.45 6.80
CA THR A 39 8.30 5.79 6.29
C THR A 39 8.26 6.84 7.41
N LEU A 40 7.81 6.45 8.61
CA LEU A 40 7.72 7.34 9.78
C LEU A 40 9.03 7.44 10.57
N PHE A 41 9.87 6.40 10.54
CA PHE A 41 11.17 6.39 11.20
C PHE A 41 12.22 7.22 10.45
N THR A 42 12.18 7.22 9.12
CA THR A 42 13.07 8.01 8.25
C THR A 42 13.15 9.51 8.61
N PRO A 43 12.04 10.26 8.80
CA PRO A 43 12.09 11.67 9.20
C PRO A 43 12.62 11.90 10.63
N GLU A 44 12.51 10.93 11.53
CA GLU A 44 13.09 11.01 12.88
C GLU A 44 14.61 10.97 12.84
N ILE A 45 15.18 10.06 12.05
CA ILE A 45 16.63 9.97 11.82
C ILE A 45 17.15 11.29 11.23
N LEU A 46 16.44 11.83 10.23
CA LEU A 46 16.82 13.09 9.59
C LEU A 46 16.74 14.27 10.56
N GLY A 47 15.71 14.32 11.41
CA GLY A 47 15.58 15.33 12.46
C GLY A 47 16.75 15.28 13.45
N ASN A 48 17.13 14.08 13.90
CA ASN A 48 18.26 13.88 14.81
C ASN A 48 19.60 14.26 14.14
N PHE A 49 19.76 13.99 12.84
CA PHE A 49 20.92 14.43 12.07
C PHE A 49 21.04 15.96 12.09
N ILE A 50 19.95 16.68 11.80
CA ILE A 50 19.92 18.15 11.81
C ILE A 50 20.26 18.71 13.20
N SER A 51 19.66 18.17 14.27
CA SER A 51 19.96 18.59 15.64
C SER A 51 21.41 18.28 16.06
N SER A 52 21.98 17.18 15.56
CA SER A 52 23.38 16.81 15.80
C SER A 52 24.35 17.76 15.09
N VAL A 53 23.99 18.25 13.90
CA VAL A 53 24.74 19.29 13.19
C VAL A 53 24.68 20.62 13.96
N GLU A 54 23.51 21.03 14.45
CA GLU A 54 23.33 22.28 15.19
C GLU A 54 24.10 22.31 16.52
N SER A 55 24.14 21.18 17.21
CA SER A 55 24.90 21.00 18.46
C SER A 55 26.40 20.81 18.27
N ARG A 56 26.91 20.88 17.02
CA ARG A 56 28.32 20.65 16.65
C ARG A 56 28.84 19.30 17.13
N ALA A 57 28.03 18.24 16.98
CA ALA A 57 28.43 16.89 17.34
C ALA A 57 29.62 16.40 16.49
N GLU A 58 30.29 15.35 16.98
CA GLU A 58 31.47 14.78 16.34
C GLU A 58 31.17 14.28 14.91
N VAL A 59 32.04 14.58 13.95
CA VAL A 59 31.87 14.20 12.53
C VAL A 59 31.65 12.69 12.35
N ASN A 60 32.33 11.87 13.16
CA ASN A 60 32.18 10.41 13.15
C ASN A 60 30.74 9.97 13.50
N TYR A 61 30.06 10.70 14.38
CA TYR A 61 28.68 10.43 14.74
C TYR A 61 27.71 10.81 13.61
N LEU A 62 27.96 11.95 12.94
CA LEU A 62 27.17 12.37 11.77
C LEU A 62 27.27 11.36 10.62
N ILE A 63 28.47 10.84 10.32
CA ILE A 63 28.67 9.82 9.28
C ILE A 63 27.91 8.54 9.62
N LYS A 64 27.91 8.10 10.88
CA LYS A 64 27.15 6.92 11.33
C LYS A 64 25.64 7.12 11.13
N ILE A 65 25.08 8.26 11.54
CA ILE A 65 23.65 8.56 11.35
C ILE A 65 23.29 8.61 9.87
N ALA A 66 24.11 9.28 9.05
CA ALA A 66 23.90 9.35 7.61
C ALA A 66 23.93 7.95 6.95
N GLY A 67 24.85 7.08 7.38
CA GLY A 67 24.90 5.69 6.93
C GLY A 67 23.63 4.91 7.27
N ILE A 68 23.14 5.04 8.51
CA ILE A 68 21.88 4.40 8.95
C ILE A 68 20.69 4.91 8.13
N TYR A 69 20.62 6.22 7.88
CA TYR A 69 19.57 6.82 7.05
C TYR A 69 19.56 6.23 5.64
N ILE A 70 20.71 6.17 4.97
CA ILE A 70 20.82 5.62 3.62
C ILE A 70 20.41 4.15 3.60
N CYS A 71 20.90 3.34 4.54
CA CYS A 71 20.48 1.93 4.67
C CYS A 71 18.96 1.80 4.86
N CYS A 72 18.36 2.66 5.69
CA CYS A 72 16.92 2.67 5.94
C CYS A 72 16.13 2.97 4.66
N VAL A 73 16.53 3.98 3.89
CA VAL A 73 15.89 4.34 2.61
C VAL A 73 16.01 3.21 1.59
N ILE A 74 17.18 2.57 1.48
CA ILE A 74 17.37 1.42 0.56
C ILE A 74 16.45 0.26 0.96
N LEU A 75 16.38 -0.08 2.25
CA LEU A 75 15.49 -1.14 2.74
C LEU A 75 14.03 -0.82 2.44
N GLN A 76 13.61 0.42 2.63
CA GLN A 76 12.27 0.87 2.31
C GLN A 76 11.93 0.67 0.82
N GLN A 77 12.86 1.01 -0.09
CA GLN A 77 12.67 0.77 -1.52
C GLN A 77 12.57 -0.71 -1.87
N MET A 78 13.37 -1.58 -1.23
CA MET A 78 13.27 -3.03 -1.43
C MET A 78 11.92 -3.59 -0.96
N ILE A 79 11.43 -3.11 0.19
CA ILE A 79 10.11 -3.48 0.72
C ILE A 79 9.01 -3.05 -0.27
N ASN A 80 9.08 -1.84 -0.81
CA ASN A 80 8.10 -1.33 -1.77
C ASN A 80 8.03 -2.19 -3.05
N ILE A 81 9.19 -2.54 -3.63
CA ILE A 81 9.25 -3.43 -4.80
C ILE A 81 8.63 -4.79 -4.48
N PHE A 82 8.92 -5.34 -3.29
CA PHE A 82 8.36 -6.60 -2.84
C PHE A 82 6.83 -6.54 -2.68
N SER A 83 6.30 -5.44 -2.12
CA SER A 83 4.85 -5.19 -2.01
C SER A 83 4.17 -5.18 -3.38
N ILE A 84 4.75 -4.50 -4.37
CA ILE A 84 4.22 -4.45 -5.74
C ILE A 84 4.19 -5.86 -6.34
N PHE A 85 5.28 -6.60 -6.23
CA PHE A 85 5.37 -7.96 -6.75
C PHE A 85 4.33 -8.89 -6.11
N MET A 86 4.13 -8.81 -4.80
CA MET A 86 3.12 -9.61 -4.11
C MET A 86 1.70 -9.22 -4.49
N SER A 87 1.40 -7.92 -4.57
CA SER A 87 0.09 -7.44 -5.02
C SER A 87 -0.23 -7.97 -6.42
N GLN A 88 0.74 -7.90 -7.32
CA GLN A 88 0.61 -8.44 -8.67
C GLN A 88 0.38 -9.96 -8.62
N SER A 89 1.19 -10.73 -7.89
CA SER A 89 1.03 -12.19 -7.80
C SER A 89 -0.36 -12.62 -7.31
N ILE A 90 -0.90 -11.92 -6.31
CA ILE A 90 -2.26 -12.18 -5.78
C ILE A 90 -3.30 -11.90 -6.86
N GLY A 91 -3.17 -10.78 -7.56
CA GLY A 91 -4.10 -10.41 -8.60
C GLY A 91 -4.05 -11.36 -9.81
N TRP A 92 -2.87 -11.80 -10.23
CA TRP A 92 -2.72 -12.80 -11.30
C TRP A 92 -3.40 -14.13 -10.95
N GLN A 93 -3.33 -14.56 -9.69
CA GLN A 93 -4.04 -15.75 -9.23
C GLN A 93 -5.56 -15.56 -9.27
N ALA A 94 -6.07 -14.42 -8.78
CA ALA A 94 -7.50 -14.12 -8.79
C ALA A 94 -8.08 -14.09 -10.21
N ILE A 95 -7.35 -13.51 -11.17
CA ILE A 95 -7.71 -13.53 -12.59
C ILE A 95 -7.79 -14.94 -13.14
N ASN A 96 -6.78 -15.77 -12.87
CA ASN A 96 -6.74 -17.11 -13.43
C ASN A 96 -7.93 -17.94 -12.93
N GLU A 97 -8.30 -17.78 -11.66
CA GLU A 97 -9.50 -18.43 -11.12
C GLU A 97 -10.78 -17.88 -11.78
N LEU A 98 -10.89 -16.55 -11.97
CA LEU A 98 -12.01 -15.93 -12.69
C LEU A 98 -12.13 -16.38 -14.14
N LYS A 99 -11.02 -16.43 -14.89
CA LYS A 99 -10.98 -16.90 -16.28
C LYS A 99 -11.46 -18.34 -16.38
N ASN A 100 -11.04 -19.21 -15.45
CA ASN A 100 -11.48 -20.61 -15.43
C ASN A 100 -13.00 -20.73 -15.21
N ASP A 101 -13.58 -19.96 -14.28
CA ASP A 101 -15.02 -19.96 -14.03
C ASP A 101 -15.84 -19.45 -15.22
N ILE A 102 -15.38 -18.38 -15.88
CA ILE A 102 -16.02 -17.85 -17.08
C ILE A 102 -15.98 -18.88 -18.20
N LEU A 103 -14.83 -19.54 -18.41
CA LEU A 103 -14.66 -20.57 -19.42
C LEU A 103 -15.55 -21.80 -19.13
N GLU A 104 -15.65 -22.24 -17.87
CA GLU A 104 -16.55 -23.33 -17.47
C GLU A 104 -18.02 -22.97 -17.75
N HIS A 105 -18.44 -21.75 -17.45
CA HIS A 105 -19.80 -21.28 -17.73
C HIS A 105 -20.09 -21.16 -19.23
N LEU A 106 -19.13 -20.67 -20.02
CA LEU A 106 -19.25 -20.55 -21.47
C LEU A 106 -19.30 -21.92 -22.16
N MET A 107 -18.48 -22.87 -21.70
CA MET A 107 -18.50 -24.26 -22.21
C MET A 107 -19.80 -25.00 -21.85
N GLY A 108 -20.48 -24.60 -20.78
CA GLY A 108 -21.81 -25.09 -20.43
C GLY A 108 -22.96 -24.42 -21.20
N SER A 109 -22.71 -23.32 -21.90
CA SER A 109 -23.73 -22.55 -22.61
C SER A 109 -24.05 -23.13 -24.00
N LYS A 110 -25.32 -23.05 -24.41
CA LYS A 110 -25.82 -23.67 -25.65
C LYS A 110 -25.18 -23.03 -26.89
N ILE A 111 -24.89 -23.86 -27.89
CA ILE A 111 -24.32 -23.48 -29.20
C ILE A 111 -25.09 -22.35 -29.93
N GLU A 112 -26.37 -22.13 -29.63
CA GLU A 112 -27.14 -20.99 -30.13
C GLU A 112 -26.47 -19.63 -29.81
N TYR A 113 -25.80 -19.49 -28.66
CA TYR A 113 -25.21 -18.23 -28.20
C TYR A 113 -23.98 -17.83 -29.04
N PHE A 114 -23.20 -18.81 -29.49
CA PHE A 114 -22.01 -18.61 -30.33
C PHE A 114 -22.32 -18.32 -31.80
N LYS A 115 -23.60 -18.35 -32.21
CA LYS A 115 -24.02 -17.94 -33.56
C LYS A 115 -24.25 -16.43 -33.68
N SER A 116 -24.52 -15.75 -32.55
CA SER A 116 -24.83 -14.32 -32.51
C SER A 116 -23.66 -13.42 -32.11
N VAL A 117 -22.60 -13.98 -31.53
CA VAL A 117 -21.42 -13.24 -31.06
C VAL A 117 -20.16 -13.99 -31.50
N LEU A 118 -19.19 -13.29 -32.09
CA LEU A 118 -17.93 -13.93 -32.52
C LEU A 118 -17.13 -14.38 -31.29
N PRO A 119 -16.62 -15.63 -31.28
CA PRO A 119 -15.81 -16.13 -30.18
C PRO A 119 -14.59 -15.24 -29.86
N GLY A 120 -13.99 -14.63 -30.88
CA GLY A 120 -12.85 -13.71 -30.71
C GLY A 120 -13.19 -12.44 -29.94
N GLU A 121 -14.39 -11.88 -30.15
CA GLU A 121 -14.84 -10.67 -29.45
C GLU A 121 -15.12 -10.94 -27.96
N ILE A 122 -15.60 -12.14 -27.63
CA ILE A 122 -15.80 -12.59 -26.24
C ILE A 122 -14.46 -12.71 -25.52
N VAL A 123 -13.44 -13.30 -26.17
CA VAL A 123 -12.10 -13.45 -25.59
C VAL A 123 -11.46 -12.08 -25.37
N GLU A 124 -11.50 -11.19 -26.36
CA GLU A 124 -10.90 -9.85 -26.25
C GLU A 124 -11.54 -9.02 -25.13
N ARG A 125 -12.87 -9.08 -24.97
CA ARG A 125 -13.56 -8.44 -23.85
C ARG A 125 -13.20 -9.06 -22.51
N ILE A 126 -13.18 -10.39 -22.40
CA ILE A 126 -12.81 -11.06 -21.15
C ILE A 126 -11.38 -10.69 -20.78
N GLU A 127 -10.44 -10.70 -21.72
CA GLU A 127 -9.05 -10.36 -21.45
C GLU A 127 -8.91 -8.89 -21.04
N GLY A 128 -9.53 -7.97 -21.78
CA GLY A 128 -9.48 -6.53 -21.48
C GLY A 128 -10.16 -6.17 -20.15
N ASP A 129 -11.35 -6.72 -19.87
CA ASP A 129 -12.08 -6.43 -18.62
C ASP A 129 -11.37 -7.03 -17.40
N THR A 130 -10.76 -8.20 -17.57
CA THR A 130 -10.04 -8.89 -16.49
C THR A 130 -8.72 -8.18 -16.14
N GLU A 131 -8.04 -7.62 -17.14
CA GLU A 131 -6.84 -6.80 -16.93
C GLU A 131 -7.17 -5.47 -16.23
N GLN A 132 -8.24 -4.78 -16.64
CA GLN A 132 -8.71 -3.57 -15.95
C GLN A 132 -9.12 -3.85 -14.50
N LEU A 133 -9.77 -4.99 -14.25
CA LEU A 133 -10.14 -5.40 -12.88
C LEU A 133 -8.90 -5.67 -12.02
N LEU A 134 -7.86 -6.28 -12.58
CA LEU A 134 -6.59 -6.52 -11.88
C LEU A 134 -5.90 -5.22 -11.48
N GLU A 135 -5.83 -4.27 -12.42
CA GLU A 135 -5.22 -2.98 -12.17
C GLU A 135 -5.98 -2.22 -11.08
N PHE A 136 -7.32 -2.23 -11.15
CA PHE A 136 -8.19 -1.66 -10.12
C PHE A 136 -7.95 -2.31 -8.74
N LEU A 137 -7.95 -3.64 -8.66
CA LEU A 137 -7.76 -4.37 -7.40
C LEU A 137 -6.37 -4.14 -6.80
N SER A 138 -5.33 -4.12 -7.64
CA SER A 138 -3.96 -3.83 -7.21
C SER A 138 -3.85 -2.41 -6.68
N THR A 139 -4.45 -1.43 -7.36
CA THR A 139 -4.46 -0.03 -6.94
C THR A 139 -5.18 0.15 -5.60
N VAL A 140 -6.36 -0.46 -5.42
CA VAL A 140 -7.11 -0.40 -4.16
C VAL A 140 -6.34 -1.08 -3.02
N ALA A 141 -5.70 -2.23 -3.26
CA ALA A 141 -4.91 -2.91 -2.25
C ALA A 141 -3.67 -2.09 -1.85
N ILE A 142 -2.96 -1.52 -2.82
CA ILE A 142 -1.72 -0.77 -2.59
C ILE A 142 -1.98 0.58 -1.94
N TYR A 143 -2.96 1.35 -2.41
CA TYR A 143 -3.17 2.72 -1.95
C TYR A 143 -4.28 2.86 -0.92
N GLY A 144 -5.27 1.98 -0.90
CA GLY A 144 -6.43 2.10 -0.01
C GLY A 144 -6.08 1.85 1.46
N PHE A 145 -5.28 0.83 1.75
CA PHE A 145 -5.00 0.42 3.14
C PHE A 145 -3.92 1.28 3.84
N PRO A 146 -2.78 1.62 3.19
CA PRO A 146 -1.73 2.39 3.83
C PRO A 146 -2.04 3.87 3.97
N SER A 147 -2.77 4.47 3.02
CA SER A 147 -2.97 5.94 2.96
C SER A 147 -3.73 6.47 4.18
N GLU A 148 -4.83 5.83 4.58
CA GLU A 148 -5.61 6.25 5.74
C GLU A 148 -4.81 6.13 7.05
N ASN A 149 -4.08 5.02 7.21
CA ASN A 149 -3.23 4.80 8.38
C ASN A 149 -2.04 5.75 8.42
N CYS A 150 -1.45 6.08 7.25
CA CYS A 150 -0.35 7.02 7.13
C CYS A 150 -0.78 8.43 7.53
N ILE A 151 -1.90 8.92 7.00
CA ILE A 151 -2.45 10.24 7.36
C ILE A 151 -2.72 10.29 8.87
N ARG A 152 -3.38 9.26 9.43
CA ARG A 152 -3.68 9.21 10.87
C ARG A 152 -2.42 9.24 11.73
N ASN A 153 -1.41 8.44 11.41
CA ASN A 153 -0.20 8.33 12.21
C ASN A 153 0.70 9.57 12.05
N PHE A 154 0.79 10.13 10.84
CA PHE A 154 1.45 11.40 10.58
C PHE A 154 0.81 12.54 11.37
N LEU A 155 -0.53 12.61 11.39
CA LEU A 155 -1.27 13.61 12.15
C LEU A 155 -1.00 13.47 13.66
N HIS A 156 -0.95 12.24 14.17
CA HIS A 156 -0.61 11.95 15.56
C HIS A 156 0.82 12.44 15.90
N ILE A 157 1.80 12.18 15.05
CA ILE A 157 3.18 12.68 15.22
C ILE A 157 3.20 14.21 15.21
N LEU A 158 2.53 14.83 14.24
CA LEU A 158 2.47 16.29 14.13
C LEU A 158 1.82 16.92 15.37
N MET A 159 0.75 16.32 15.89
CA MET A 159 0.10 16.74 17.15
C MET A 159 1.03 16.57 18.36
N SER A 160 1.74 15.44 18.46
CA SER A 160 2.69 15.20 19.55
C SER A 160 3.87 16.19 19.53
N ARG A 161 4.35 16.56 18.34
CA ARG A 161 5.41 17.56 18.17
C ARG A 161 4.90 18.98 18.36
N TRP A 162 3.66 19.28 17.98
CA TRP A 162 3.03 20.58 18.22
C TRP A 162 2.86 20.86 19.71
N GLN A 163 2.59 19.81 20.51
CA GLN A 163 2.58 19.88 21.98
C GLN A 163 3.98 19.96 22.62
N ALA A 164 5.07 19.91 21.84
CA ALA A 164 6.43 20.10 22.34
C ALA A 164 6.92 21.54 22.06
N PRO A 165 6.55 22.55 22.89
CA PRO A 165 7.06 23.92 22.77
C PRO A 165 8.51 23.97 23.27
N LYS A 166 9.46 23.48 22.47
CA LYS A 166 10.90 23.56 22.80
C LYS A 166 11.77 24.18 21.71
N ILE A 167 11.18 24.91 20.76
CA ILE A 167 11.93 25.62 19.70
C ILE A 167 11.50 27.09 19.58
N LEU A 168 11.04 27.73 20.65
CA LEU A 168 11.18 29.19 20.73
C LEU A 168 12.61 29.45 21.20
N PRO A 169 13.54 29.90 20.33
CA PRO A 169 14.89 30.23 20.76
C PRO A 169 14.80 31.24 21.91
N HIS A 170 15.63 31.06 22.94
CA HIS A 170 15.65 31.90 24.13
C HIS A 170 15.77 33.42 23.83
N ALA A 171 16.19 33.77 22.60
CA ALA A 171 16.20 35.14 22.07
C ALA A 171 14.79 35.75 21.87
N VAL A 172 13.81 34.98 21.37
CA VAL A 172 12.44 35.47 21.12
C VAL A 172 11.68 35.70 22.43
N ARG A 173 11.95 34.87 23.45
CA ARG A 173 11.36 35.04 24.79
C ARG A 173 11.86 36.31 25.51
N ARG A 174 13.10 36.76 25.27
CA ARG A 174 13.61 38.03 25.82
C ARG A 174 13.09 39.25 25.03
N GLY A 175 12.94 39.14 23.71
CA GLY A 175 12.37 40.23 22.90
C GLY A 175 10.92 40.55 23.27
N LEU A 176 10.12 39.54 23.62
CA LEU A 176 8.72 39.75 24.05
C LEU A 176 8.59 40.38 25.44
N PHE A 177 9.61 40.22 26.30
CA PHE A 177 9.63 40.79 27.65
C PHE A 177 10.09 42.25 27.71
N LEU A 178 10.64 42.78 26.60
CA LEU A 178 11.08 44.17 26.48
C LEU A 178 10.04 45.07 25.77
N LEU A 179 8.89 44.49 25.37
CA LEU A 179 7.79 45.18 24.72
C LEU A 179 6.53 45.30 25.60
N ASN A 180 6.65 44.98 26.89
CA ASN A 180 5.61 45.16 27.91
C ASN A 180 6.24 45.77 29.17
#